data_AF-A0A350CRF3-F1
#
_entry.id   AF-A0A350CRF3-F1
#
_cell.length_a   1.000
_cell.length_b   1.000
_cell.length_c   1.000
_cell.angle_alpha   90.00
_cell.angle_beta   90.00
_cell.angle_gamma   90.00
#
_symmetry.space_group_name_H-M   'P 1'
#
loop_
_entity.id
_entity.type
_entity.pdbx_description
1 polymer ?
#
loop_
_entity_poly.entity_id
_entity_poly.type
_entity_poly.pdbx_seq_one_letter_code
_entity_poly.pdbx_strand_id
1 'polypeptide(L)' 'MAQDFQDLTGQVIGKITSIAQDLEKQLVQVLIDFAPSEIKRELDNGLLNGPQIKPEGNTEVVANQGQVDDLLDSLGF' A
#
# COMPACT_ATOMS: atom_id res chain seq x y z
N MET A 1 25.11 28.85 -18.92
CA MET A 1 26.30 28.39 -18.20
C MET A 1 25.95 27.78 -16.85
N ALA A 2 25.50 28.54 -15.83
CA ALA A 2 25.13 27.94 -14.53
C ALA A 2 23.84 27.09 -14.56
N GLN A 3 22.92 27.43 -15.47
CA GLN A 3 21.66 26.72 -15.69
C GLN A 3 21.88 25.31 -16.27
N ASP A 4 22.82 25.15 -17.19
CA ASP A 4 23.16 23.86 -17.80
C ASP A 4 23.71 22.86 -16.75
N PHE A 5 24.43 23.37 -15.73
CA PHE A 5 24.87 22.57 -14.59
C PHE A 5 23.72 22.16 -13.68
N GLN A 6 22.73 23.04 -13.45
CA GLN A 6 21.54 22.68 -12.67
C GLN A 6 20.72 21.58 -13.36
N ASP A 7 20.52 21.69 -14.68
CA ASP A 7 19.81 20.67 -15.47
C ASP A 7 20.54 19.32 -15.44
N LEU A 8 21.88 19.35 -15.55
CA LEU A 8 22.70 18.13 -15.47
C LEU A 8 22.65 17.51 -14.07
N THR A 9 22.69 18.31 -13.00
CA THR A 9 22.54 17.79 -11.63
C THR A 9 21.16 17.18 -11.40
N GLY A 10 20.09 17.78 -11.94
CA GLY A 10 18.74 17.22 -11.85
C GLY A 10 18.63 15.86 -12.54
N GLN A 11 19.24 15.71 -13.72
CA GLN A 11 19.28 14.43 -14.44
C GLN A 11 20.06 13.35 -13.68
N VAL A 12 21.20 13.71 -13.10
CA VAL A 12 22.02 12.77 -12.30
C VAL A 12 21.26 12.32 -11.06
N ILE A 13 20.63 13.25 -10.33
CA ILE A 13 19.80 12.92 -9.16
C ILE A 13 18.67 11.98 -9.57
N GLY A 14 17.93 12.30 -10.65
CA GLY A 14 16.85 11.46 -11.13
C GLY A 14 17.32 10.03 -11.47
N LYS A 15 18.49 9.89 -12.09
CA LYS A 15 19.05 8.58 -12.43
C LYS A 15 19.49 7.79 -11.18
N ILE A 16 20.09 8.46 -10.20
CA ILE A 16 20.45 7.83 -8.92
C ILE A 16 19.19 7.38 -8.19
N THR A 17 18.15 8.21 -8.13
CA THR A 17 16.87 7.86 -7.51
C THR A 17 16.23 6.65 -8.18
N SER A 18 16.24 6.58 -9.51
CA SER A 18 15.71 5.42 -10.24
C SER A 18 16.47 4.14 -9.90
N ILE A 19 17.82 4.19 -9.89
CA ILE A 19 18.64 3.03 -9.54
C ILE A 19 18.39 2.58 -8.11
N ALA A 20 18.23 3.52 -7.18
CA ALA A 20 17.92 3.20 -5.78
C ALA A 20 16.55 2.51 -5.64
N GLN A 21 15.52 3.01 -6.33
CA GLN A 21 14.18 2.40 -6.35
C GLN A 21 14.20 0.99 -6.95
N ASP A 22 14.95 0.78 -8.03
CA ASP A 22 15.05 -0.53 -8.66
C ASP A 22 15.80 -1.53 -7.77
N LEU A 23 16.86 -1.08 -7.09
CA LEU A 23 17.58 -1.89 -6.11
C LEU A 23 16.68 -2.28 -4.92
N GLU A 24 15.90 -1.34 -4.39
CA GLU A 24 14.95 -1.59 -3.31
C GLU A 24 13.95 -2.67 -3.71
N LYS A 25 13.34 -2.57 -4.89
CA LYS A 25 12.40 -3.58 -5.41
C LYS A 25 13.05 -4.96 -5.51
N GLN A 26 14.28 -5.03 -6.01
CA GLN A 26 15.01 -6.30 -6.11
C GLN A 26 15.29 -6.91 -4.73
N LEU A 27 15.71 -6.10 -3.76
CA LEU A 27 15.95 -6.56 -2.39
C LEU A 27 14.66 -7.07 -1.74
N VAL A 28 13.55 -6.35 -1.90
CA VAL A 28 12.23 -6.81 -1.42
C VAL A 28 11.82 -8.12 -2.08
N GLN A 29 12.01 -8.25 -3.40
CA GLN A 29 11.68 -9.49 -4.10
C GLN A 29 12.50 -10.67 -3.59
N VAL A 30 13.81 -10.49 -3.32
CA VAL A 30 14.64 -11.53 -2.72
C VAL A 30 14.11 -11.93 -1.35
N LEU A 31 13.74 -10.97 -0.51
CA LEU A 31 13.16 -11.27 0.80
C LEU A 31 11.85 -12.08 0.66
N ILE A 32 11.00 -11.74 -0.31
CA ILE A 32 9.77 -12.48 -0.60
C ILE A 32 10.12 -13.90 -1.06
N ASP A 33 11.03 -14.07 -2.03
CA ASP A 33 11.37 -15.36 -2.62
C ASP A 33 11.88 -16.36 -1.57
N PHE A 34 12.63 -15.88 -0.57
CA PHE A 34 13.16 -16.69 0.52
C PHE A 34 12.33 -16.65 1.81
N ALA A 35 11.20 -15.93 1.83
CA ALA A 35 10.31 -15.91 2.99
C ALA A 35 9.64 -17.29 3.22
N PRO A 36 9.41 -17.69 4.49
CA PRO A 36 8.59 -18.84 4.84
C PRO A 36 7.20 -18.79 4.20
N SER A 37 6.65 -19.97 3.89
CA SER A 37 5.36 -20.14 3.20
C SER A 37 4.17 -19.54 3.96
N GLU A 38 4.24 -19.43 5.28
CA GLU A 38 3.21 -18.77 6.10
C GLU A 38 3.11 -17.27 5.79
N ILE A 39 4.24 -16.58 5.59
CA ILE A 39 4.29 -15.13 5.31
C ILE A 39 3.87 -14.84 3.86
N LYS A 40 4.23 -15.71 2.91
CA LYS A 40 3.81 -15.58 1.49
C LYS A 40 2.28 -15.61 1.34
N ARG A 41 1.60 -16.44 2.13
CA ARG A 41 0.12 -16.53 2.14
C ARG A 41 -0.57 -15.25 2.60
N GLU A 42 0.05 -14.48 3.51
CA GLU A 42 -0.52 -13.20 3.96
C GLU A 42 -0.42 -12.11 2.88
N LEU A 43 0.62 -12.15 2.04
CA LEU A 43 0.79 -11.21 0.92
C LEU A 43 -0.13 -11.54 -0.28
N ASP A 44 -0.33 -12.83 -0.58
CA ASP A 44 -1.22 -13.29 -1.66
C ASP A 44 -2.72 -13.12 -1.33
N ASN A 45 -3.08 -13.08 -0.04
CA ASN A 45 -4.40 -12.66 0.42
C ASN A 45 -4.50 -11.12 0.41
N GLY A 46 -4.23 -10.54 -0.76
CA GLY A 46 -4.14 -9.09 -0.98
C GLY A 46 -5.17 -8.33 -0.17
N LEU A 47 -4.72 -7.27 0.50
CA LEU A 47 -5.49 -6.35 1.35
C LEU A 47 -7.00 -6.43 1.03
N LEU A 48 -7.75 -7.17 1.85
CA LEU A 48 -9.22 -7.27 1.75
C LEU A 48 -9.92 -5.93 2.08
N ASN A 49 -9.18 -4.83 2.03
CA ASN A 49 -9.60 -3.44 2.20
C ASN A 49 -10.31 -2.88 0.94
N GLY A 50 -10.88 -3.76 0.12
CA GLY A 50 -11.77 -3.38 -0.96
C GLY A 50 -13.21 -3.22 -0.44
N PRO A 51 -14.07 -2.48 -1.15
CA PRO A 51 -15.50 -2.43 -0.81
C PRO A 51 -16.06 -3.85 -0.74
N GLN A 52 -16.81 -4.15 0.33
CA GLN A 52 -17.33 -5.48 0.61
C GLN A 52 -18.26 -5.94 -0.51
N ILE A 53 -17.86 -6.98 -1.26
CA ILE A 53 -18.60 -7.48 -2.42
C ILE A 53 -19.79 -8.37 -1.99
N LYS A 54 -19.78 -8.88 -0.74
CA LYS A 54 -20.83 -9.75 -0.16
C LYS A 54 -21.20 -9.28 1.26
N PRO A 55 -22.10 -8.29 1.38
CA PRO A 55 -22.48 -7.75 2.69
C PRO A 55 -23.44 -8.67 3.46
N GLU A 56 -24.07 -9.64 2.81
CA GLU A 56 -25.10 -10.46 3.43
C GLU A 56 -24.52 -11.42 4.48
N GLY A 57 -24.94 -11.23 5.74
CA GLY A 57 -24.53 -12.07 6.88
C GLY A 57 -23.29 -11.58 7.64
N ASN A 58 -22.72 -10.42 7.29
CA ASN A 58 -21.59 -9.84 8.03
C ASN A 58 -22.05 -8.62 8.84
N THR A 59 -22.11 -8.77 10.17
CA THR A 59 -22.58 -7.72 11.11
C THR A 59 -21.69 -6.49 11.15
N GLU A 60 -20.43 -6.63 10.72
CA GLU A 60 -19.45 -5.56 10.71
C GLU A 60 -19.56 -4.66 9.46
N VAL A 61 -20.49 -4.98 8.54
CA VAL A 61 -20.68 -4.21 7.30
C VAL A 61 -21.78 -3.17 7.50
N VAL A 62 -21.34 -1.92 7.53
CA VAL A 62 -22.23 -0.75 7.59
C VAL A 62 -22.76 -0.47 6.18
N ALA A 63 -24.04 -0.73 5.94
CA ALA A 63 -24.67 -0.62 4.62
C ALA A 63 -25.62 0.57 4.49
N ASN A 64 -25.91 1.30 5.58
CA ASN A 64 -26.77 2.49 5.58
C ASN A 64 -26.37 3.52 6.63
N GLN A 65 -26.90 4.75 6.50
CA GLN A 65 -26.56 5.89 7.37
C GLN A 65 -26.95 5.69 8.84
N GLY A 66 -28.03 4.95 9.15
CA GLY A 66 -28.40 4.69 10.54
C GLY A 66 -27.36 3.82 11.27
N GLN A 67 -26.81 2.83 10.57
CA GLN A 67 -25.73 1.99 11.11
C GLN A 67 -24.40 2.76 11.25
N VAL A 68 -24.19 3.82 10.47
CA VAL A 68 -23.04 4.73 10.65
C VAL A 68 -23.20 5.49 11.96
N ASP A 69 -24.40 6.01 12.21
CA ASP A 69 -24.69 6.78 13.42
C ASP A 69 -24.57 5.89 14.68
N ASP A 70 -25.11 4.66 14.65
CA ASP A 70 -24.98 3.68 15.73
C ASP A 70 -23.50 3.32 16.05
N LEU A 71 -22.66 3.25 15.00
CA LEU A 71 -21.23 2.98 15.15
C LEU A 71 -20.51 4.17 15.80
N LEU A 72 -20.83 5.39 15.38
CA LEU A 72 -20.24 6.60 15.94
C LEU A 72 -20.60 6.77 17.42
N ASP A 73 -21.85 6.51 17.78
CA ASP A 73 -22.33 6.50 19.16
C ASP A 73 -21.53 5.48 20.01
N SER A 74 -21.27 4.27 19.48
CA SER A 74 -20.52 3.22 20.19
C SER A 74 -19.04 3.58 20.44
N LEU A 75 -18.47 4.48 19.61
CA LEU A 75 -17.12 5.02 19.73
C LEU A 75 -17.08 6.32 20.56
N GLY A 76 -18.23 6.84 20.97
CA GLY A 76 -18.37 8.05 21.78
C GLY A 76 -18.26 9.36 20.99
N PHE A 77 -18.61 9.34 19.69
CA PHE A 77 -18.73 10.53 18.84
C PHE A 77 -20.16 11.04 18.76
#